data_AF-A0A0S8D8R9-F1
#
_entry.id   AF-A0A0S8D8R9-F1
#
_cell.length_a   1.000
_cell.length_b   1.000
_cell.length_c   1.000
_cell.angle_alpha   90.00
_cell.angle_beta   90.00
_cell.angle_gamma   90.00
#
_symmetry.space_group_name_H-M   'P 1'
#
loop_
_entity.id
_entity.type
_entity.pdbx_description
1 polymer ?
#
loop_
_entity_poly.entity_id
_entity_poly.type
_entity_poly.pdbx_seq_one_letter_code
_entity_poly.pdbx_strand_id
1 'polypeptide(L)' 'MNKYNKTKTSVFNIGYHLIWCPKYRRKVLVKDIKIRLIELLKEKANEIGIS' A
#
# COMPACT_ATOMS: atom_id res chain seq x y z
N MET A 1 10.32 8.98 -15.13
CA MET A 1 10.16 8.16 -13.92
C MET A 1 10.52 6.73 -14.27
N ASN A 2 11.49 6.12 -13.58
CA ASN A 2 12.07 4.83 -13.99
C ASN A 2 11.01 3.72 -13.98
N LYS A 3 10.78 3.11 -15.16
CA LYS A 3 9.77 2.07 -15.39
C LYS A 3 10.12 0.71 -14.75
N TYR A 4 11.31 0.58 -14.17
CA TYR A 4 11.86 -0.66 -13.60
C TYR A 4 12.75 -0.34 -12.38
N ASN A 5 12.59 -1.14 -11.33
CA ASN A 5 13.46 -1.20 -10.15
C ASN A 5 14.70 -2.05 -10.45
N LYS A 6 15.83 -1.72 -9.83
CA LYS A 6 17.11 -2.41 -10.05
C LYS A 6 17.77 -2.74 -8.72
N THR A 7 18.28 -3.95 -8.60
CA THR A 7 19.24 -4.37 -7.57
C THR A 7 20.59 -4.64 -8.24
N LYS A 8 21.62 -4.98 -7.46
CA LYS A 8 23.00 -5.22 -7.96
C LYS A 8 23.07 -6.23 -9.11
N THR A 9 22.11 -7.16 -9.17
CA THR A 9 22.12 -8.29 -10.12
C THR A 9 20.80 -8.48 -10.86
N SER A 10 19.78 -7.65 -10.62
CA SER A 10 18.45 -7.89 -11.19
C SER A 10 17.72 -6.60 -11.52
N VAL A 11 16.89 -6.65 -12.55
CA VAL A 11 16.00 -5.55 -12.97
C VAL A 11 14.59 -6.10 -13.02
N PHE A 12 13.64 -5.44 -12.36
CA PHE A 12 12.26 -5.91 -12.26
C PHE A 12 11.26 -4.76 -12.20
N ASN A 13 10.03 -5.03 -12.61
CA ASN A 13 8.89 -4.14 -12.39
C ASN A 13 7.74 -5.01 -11.88
N ILE A 14 7.45 -4.89 -10.58
CA ILE A 14 6.46 -5.73 -9.90
C ILE A 14 5.40 -4.81 -9.30
N GLY A 15 4.19 -4.89 -9.84
CA GLY A 15 3.01 -4.24 -9.29
C GLY A 15 2.11 -5.27 -8.62
N TYR A 16 1.65 -4.96 -7.41
CA TYR A 16 0.71 -5.79 -6.67
C TYR A 16 -0.64 -5.10 -6.54
N HIS A 17 -1.72 -5.84 -6.74
CA HIS A 17 -3.07 -5.37 -6.43
C HIS A 17 -3.55 -6.05 -5.15
N LEU A 18 -3.44 -5.34 -4.02
CA LEU A 18 -3.84 -5.86 -2.72
C LEU A 18 -5.28 -5.43 -2.39
N ILE A 19 -6.12 -6.42 -2.08
CA ILE A 19 -7.50 -6.21 -1.64
C ILE A 19 -7.71 -6.95 -0.32
N TRP A 20 -8.31 -6.30 0.67
CA TRP A 20 -8.68 -6.93 1.94
C TRP A 20 -10.04 -6.42 2.43
N CYS A 21 -10.58 -7.09 3.45
CA CYS A 21 -11.85 -6.72 4.09
C CYS A 21 -11.69 -6.65 5.60
N PRO A 22 -12.45 -5.77 6.29
CA PRO A 22 -12.48 -5.74 7.75
C PRO A 22 -13.11 -7.02 8.32
N LYS A 23 -12.77 -7.34 9.58
CA LYS A 23 -13.30 -8.51 10.27
C LYS A 23 -14.85 -8.52 10.23
N TYR A 24 -15.44 -9.66 9.88
CA TYR A 24 -16.89 -9.83 9.69
C TYR A 24 -17.52 -8.94 8.61
N ARG A 25 -16.74 -8.37 7.68
CA ARG A 25 -17.20 -7.44 6.62
C ARG A 25 -18.03 -6.27 7.15
N ARG A 26 -17.78 -5.85 8.39
CA ARG A 26 -18.47 -4.70 8.99
C ARG A 26 -18.12 -3.43 8.23
N LYS A 27 -19.10 -2.56 8.00
CA LYS A 27 -18.92 -1.25 7.33
C LYS A 27 -18.26 -0.22 8.27
N VAL A 28 -17.09 -0.54 8.80
CA VAL A 28 -16.32 0.32 9.73
C VAL A 28 -15.42 1.32 9.01
N LEU A 29 -15.09 1.06 7.75
CA LEU A 29 -14.21 1.92 6.93
C LEU A 29 -14.99 3.08 6.31
N VAL A 30 -15.60 3.91 7.15
CA VAL A 30 -16.44 5.05 6.76
C VAL A 30 -15.95 6.35 7.42
N LYS A 31 -16.30 7.50 6.83
CA LYS A 31 -15.97 8.85 7.35
C LYS A 31 -14.49 8.99 7.75
N ASP A 32 -14.23 9.40 8.98
CA ASP A 32 -12.91 9.75 9.50
C ASP A 32 -12.01 8.51 9.62
N ILE A 33 -12.59 7.33 9.88
CA ILE A 33 -11.84 6.06 9.96
C ILE A 33 -11.19 5.74 8.60
N LYS A 34 -11.89 6.00 7.50
CA LYS A 34 -11.34 5.82 6.15
C LYS A 34 -10.16 6.75 5.90
N ILE A 35 -10.30 8.03 6.29
CA ILE A 35 -9.25 9.04 6.08
C ILE A 35 -7.99 8.65 6.85
N ARG A 36 -8.13 8.34 8.14
CA ARG A 36 -6.99 7.93 8.99
C ARG A 36 -6.34 6.64 8.50
N LEU A 37 -7.13 5.67 8.02
CA LEU A 37 -6.58 4.43 7.48
C LEU A 37 -5.70 4.69 6.24
N ILE A 38 -6.13 5.57 5.33
CA ILE A 38 -5.35 5.91 4.13
C ILE A 38 -4.03 6.58 4.53
N GLU A 39 -4.05 7.47 5.52
CA GLU A 39 -2.82 8.09 6.06
C GLU A 39 -1.86 7.04 6.62
N LEU A 40 -2.35 6.16 7.50
CA LEU A 40 -1.53 5.10 8.09
C LEU A 40 -0.93 4.16 7.05
N LEU A 41 -1.69 3.83 5.99
CA LEU A 41 -1.18 3.01 4.90
C LEU A 41 -0.05 3.71 4.13
N LYS A 42 -0.17 5.02 3.88
CA LYS A 42 0.89 5.81 3.25
C LYS A 42 2.11 5.96 4.15
N GLU A 43 1.91 6.22 5.44
CA GLU A 43 2.99 6.27 6.44
C GLU A 43 3.76 4.94 6.46
N LYS A 44 3.05 3.80 6.51
CA LYS A 44 3.69 2.47 6.48
C LYS A 44 4.37 2.14 5.15
N ALA A 45 3.78 2.54 4.02
CA ALA A 45 4.42 2.36 2.71
C ALA A 45 5.76 3.13 2.67
N ASN A 46 5.77 4.38 3.14
CA ASN A 46 6.97 5.20 3.22
C ASN A 46 8.02 4.59 4.17
N GLU A 47 7.63 4.07 5.34
CA GLU A 47 8.55 3.38 6.27
C GLU A 47 9.24 2.18 5.63
N ILE A 48 8.51 1.42 4.80
CA ILE A 48 9.04 0.22 4.12
C ILE A 48 9.83 0.61 2.85
N GLY A 49 9.79 1.88 2.44
CA GLY A 49 10.43 2.36 1.21
C GLY A 49 9.72 1.93 -0.07
N ILE A 50 8.40 1.73 0.00
CA ILE A 50 7.54 1.37 -1.12
C ILE A 50 6.64 2.57 -1.43
N SER A 51 6.63 3.03 -2.68
CA SER A 51 5.85 4.18 -3.14
C SER A 51 5.17 3.94 -4.47
#